data_AF-Q74ZN9-F1
#
_entry.id   AF-Q74ZN9-F1
#
_cell.length_a   1.000
_cell.length_b   1.000
_cell.length_c   1.000
_cell.angle_alpha   90.00
_cell.angle_beta   90.00
_cell.angle_gamma   90.00
#
_symmetry.space_group_name_H-M   'P 1'
#
loop_
_entity.id
_entity.type
_entity.pdbx_description
1 polymer ?
#
loop_
_entity_poly.entity_id
_entity_poly.type
_entity_poly.pdbx_seq_one_letter_code
_entity_poly.pdbx_strand_id
1 'polypeptide(L)'
;MEENKHIPKYIRDKPWYVESGDDDADYLGHHRREPGEGAQDFSVAQQGSVISDRFVAGSAPRAGRGRGRCTNCGANHDRRDCLLRPRKQARGDGGERAFQVRDENALSFEAKRDRWYGFEGPVAPAVAAAAAEPPAAAEDAAAAVERYKLGLDARAARAGVGAPAIRPRHDRARYLDDVRGEETRYDPKSRVYRGDGAAGEAPAAPDRAGRDGSTVDHVISANPTRLELGRQTPERGARQPEGQAQSAAARASLLQRYGNSARSRR
;
A
#
# COMPACT_ATOMS: atom_id res chain seq x y z
N MET A 1 2.01 -32.13 0.18
CA MET A 1 0.90 -31.15 0.27
C MET A 1 -0.37 -31.91 0.67
N GLU A 2 -1.18 -31.37 1.57
CA GLU A 2 -2.47 -32.00 1.91
C GLU A 2 -3.51 -31.65 0.84
N GLU A 3 -4.24 -32.65 0.36
CA GLU A 3 -5.30 -32.46 -0.63
C GLU A 3 -6.46 -31.70 -0.02
N ASN A 4 -6.83 -30.55 -0.61
CA ASN A 4 -7.96 -29.78 -0.14
C ASN A 4 -9.27 -30.46 -0.53
N LYS A 5 -9.98 -31.01 0.48
CA LYS A 5 -11.27 -31.71 0.34
C LYS A 5 -12.39 -30.88 -0.31
N HIS A 6 -12.24 -29.57 -0.35
CA HIS A 6 -13.21 -28.67 -0.97
C HIS A 6 -13.02 -28.51 -2.48
N ILE A 7 -11.94 -29.04 -3.06
CA ILE A 7 -11.70 -29.00 -4.51
C ILE A 7 -12.51 -30.11 -5.19
N PRO A 8 -13.43 -29.79 -6.11
CA PRO A 8 -14.20 -30.80 -6.83
C PRO A 8 -13.30 -31.73 -7.67
N LYS A 9 -13.73 -32.99 -7.85
CA LYS A 9 -12.99 -34.02 -8.59
C LYS A 9 -12.55 -33.59 -10.00
N TYR A 10 -13.40 -32.89 -10.75
CA TYR A 10 -13.08 -32.49 -12.13
C TYR A 10 -11.94 -31.44 -12.23
N ILE A 11 -11.66 -30.71 -11.15
CA ILE A 11 -10.50 -29.82 -11.08
C ILE A 11 -9.27 -30.63 -10.69
N ARG A 12 -9.43 -31.51 -9.70
CA ARG A 12 -8.34 -32.33 -9.17
C ARG A 12 -7.77 -33.30 -10.19
N ASP A 13 -8.62 -34.01 -10.91
CA ASP A 13 -8.20 -35.11 -11.77
C ASP A 13 -7.56 -34.54 -13.06
N LYS A 14 -6.33 -34.96 -13.36
CA LYS A 14 -5.57 -34.51 -14.55
C LYS A 14 -6.24 -35.03 -15.83
N PRO A 15 -6.35 -34.22 -16.90
CA PRO A 15 -6.86 -34.68 -18.19
C PRO A 15 -5.81 -35.52 -18.92
N TRP A 16 -6.25 -36.39 -19.84
CA TRP A 16 -5.41 -37.41 -20.50
C TRP A 16 -4.19 -36.88 -21.28
N TYR A 17 -4.18 -35.61 -21.68
CA TYR A 17 -3.10 -35.00 -22.45
C TYR A 17 -1.98 -34.40 -21.56
N VAL A 18 -2.20 -34.31 -20.25
CA VAL A 18 -1.15 -33.95 -19.31
C VAL A 18 -0.42 -35.23 -18.94
N GLU A 19 0.89 -35.27 -19.18
CA GLU A 19 1.71 -36.44 -18.87
C GLU A 19 1.57 -36.77 -17.38
N SER A 20 1.13 -38.00 -17.09
CA SER A 20 1.16 -38.59 -15.75
C SER A 20 2.59 -38.97 -15.34
N GLY A 21 3.56 -38.10 -15.59
CA GLY A 21 4.92 -38.27 -15.09
C GLY A 21 4.96 -38.17 -13.56
N ASP A 22 6.02 -38.69 -12.96
CA ASP A 22 6.25 -38.87 -11.50
C ASP A 22 6.16 -37.59 -10.63
N ASP A 23 5.73 -36.47 -11.18
CA ASP A 23 5.40 -35.23 -10.47
C ASP A 23 4.03 -35.34 -9.75
N ASP A 24 3.85 -36.40 -8.97
CA ASP A 24 2.76 -36.54 -7.99
C ASP A 24 2.99 -35.65 -6.74
N ALA A 25 4.10 -34.91 -6.71
CA ALA A 25 4.39 -33.94 -5.66
C ALA A 25 3.35 -32.80 -5.61
N ASP A 26 2.78 -32.43 -6.77
CA ASP A 26 1.73 -31.41 -6.88
C ASP A 26 0.52 -31.90 -7.71
N TYR A 27 -0.56 -32.23 -7.00
CA TYR A 27 -1.81 -32.72 -7.60
C TYR A 27 -2.56 -31.67 -8.43
N LEU A 28 -2.22 -30.38 -8.34
CA LEU A 28 -2.79 -29.29 -9.15
C LEU A 28 -1.79 -28.70 -10.14
N GLY A 29 -0.69 -29.40 -10.41
CA GLY A 29 0.34 -28.93 -11.34
C GLY A 29 -0.20 -28.54 -12.73
N HIS A 30 -1.24 -29.21 -13.21
CA HIS A 30 -1.88 -28.94 -14.51
C HIS A 30 -2.66 -27.62 -14.59
N HIS A 31 -2.93 -26.96 -13.46
CA HIS A 31 -3.58 -25.64 -13.43
C HIS A 31 -2.60 -24.48 -13.41
N ARG A 32 -1.31 -24.77 -13.25
CA ARG A 32 -0.26 -23.74 -13.20
C ARG A 32 0.04 -23.25 -14.62
N ARG A 33 0.43 -21.98 -14.73
CA ARG A 33 0.76 -21.39 -16.04
C ARG A 33 2.03 -21.98 -16.61
N GLU A 34 3.05 -22.15 -15.76
CA GLU A 34 4.30 -22.78 -16.13
C GLU A 34 4.53 -24.08 -15.31
N PRO A 35 5.05 -25.15 -15.94
CA PRO A 35 5.37 -26.39 -15.24
C PRO A 35 6.49 -26.14 -14.22
N GLY A 36 6.24 -26.50 -12.96
CA GLY A 36 7.19 -26.31 -11.86
C GLY A 36 7.09 -24.97 -11.11
N GLU A 37 6.23 -24.04 -11.56
CA GLU A 37 6.00 -22.79 -10.81
C GLU A 37 5.33 -23.10 -9.45
N GLY A 38 5.81 -22.52 -8.36
CA GLY A 38 5.17 -22.62 -7.03
C GLY A 38 3.80 -21.93 -6.99
N ALA A 39 2.98 -22.18 -5.95
CA ALA A 39 1.65 -21.55 -5.85
C ALA A 39 1.79 -20.02 -5.90
N GLN A 40 1.15 -19.37 -6.88
CA GLN A 40 1.18 -17.91 -6.98
C GLN A 40 0.46 -17.31 -5.79
N ASP A 41 1.20 -16.56 -4.97
CA ASP A 41 0.64 -15.88 -3.81
C ASP A 41 0.03 -14.54 -4.25
N PHE A 42 -1.31 -14.52 -4.34
CA PHE A 42 -2.07 -13.31 -4.63
C PHE A 42 -2.30 -12.43 -3.40
N SER A 43 -1.85 -12.84 -2.21
CA SER A 43 -1.92 -11.99 -1.02
C SER A 43 -0.91 -10.84 -1.05
N VAL A 44 0.18 -11.02 -1.80
CA VAL A 44 1.20 -9.99 -2.03
C VAL A 44 0.82 -9.15 -3.24
N ALA A 45 0.74 -7.83 -3.05
CA ALA A 45 0.52 -6.92 -4.16
C ALA A 45 1.72 -6.95 -5.12
N GLN A 46 1.46 -7.28 -6.39
CA GLN A 46 2.49 -7.24 -7.42
C GLN A 46 2.72 -5.80 -7.88
N GLN A 47 3.99 -5.43 -8.04
CA GLN A 47 4.32 -4.17 -8.69
C GLN A 47 3.93 -4.23 -10.17
N GLY A 48 3.45 -3.11 -10.70
CA GLY A 48 3.14 -2.99 -12.13
C GLY A 48 4.37 -3.27 -12.98
N SER A 49 4.16 -3.83 -14.17
CA SER A 49 5.24 -4.05 -15.13
C SER A 49 5.82 -2.71 -15.63
N VAL A 50 7.08 -2.75 -16.06
CA VAL A 50 7.74 -1.58 -16.65
C VAL A 50 7.05 -1.20 -17.96
N ILE A 51 6.83 0.10 -18.17
CA ILE A 51 6.33 0.65 -19.44
C ILE A 51 7.46 0.55 -20.46
N SER A 52 7.21 -0.13 -21.59
CA SER A 52 8.18 -0.28 -22.67
C SER A 52 7.61 0.20 -24.00
N ASP A 53 8.05 1.38 -24.40
CA ASP A 53 7.67 1.97 -25.68
C ASP A 53 8.72 1.62 -26.72
N ARG A 54 8.48 0.51 -27.43
CA ARG A 54 9.35 0.06 -28.51
C ARG A 54 8.80 0.44 -29.88
N PHE A 55 9.60 1.18 -30.62
CA PHE A 55 9.39 1.37 -32.04
C PHE A 55 10.20 0.36 -32.86
N VAL A 56 9.55 -0.30 -33.81
CA VAL A 56 10.19 -1.23 -34.74
C VAL A 56 10.38 -0.49 -36.07
N ALA A 57 11.52 -0.68 -36.72
CA ALA A 57 11.71 -0.19 -38.08
C ALA A 57 10.70 -0.89 -38.99
N GLY A 58 9.69 -0.15 -39.44
CA GLY A 58 8.72 -0.66 -40.39
C GLY A 58 9.44 -0.91 -41.71
N SER A 59 9.65 -2.17 -42.07
CA SER A 59 9.84 -2.49 -43.47
C SER A 59 8.49 -2.25 -44.12
N ALA A 60 8.37 -1.24 -44.99
CA ALA A 60 7.17 -1.14 -45.82
C ALA A 60 6.91 -2.51 -46.46
N PRO A 61 5.65 -2.96 -46.55
CA PRO A 61 5.34 -4.19 -47.26
C PRO A 61 6.02 -4.11 -48.61
N ARG A 62 6.92 -5.07 -48.90
CA ARG A 62 7.53 -5.19 -50.21
C ARG A 62 6.36 -5.23 -51.17
N ALA A 63 6.19 -4.17 -51.96
CA ALA A 63 5.15 -4.13 -52.96
C ALA A 63 5.32 -5.42 -53.78
N GLY A 64 4.29 -6.28 -53.73
CA GLY A 64 4.34 -7.61 -54.32
C GLY A 64 4.89 -7.49 -55.74
N ARG A 65 5.74 -8.45 -56.13
CA ARG A 65 6.63 -8.50 -57.32
C ARG A 65 5.99 -8.02 -58.64
N GLY A 66 5.63 -6.73 -58.75
CA GLY A 66 4.77 -6.21 -59.81
C GLY A 66 4.20 -4.80 -59.62
N ARG A 67 4.19 -4.21 -58.42
CA ARG A 67 3.90 -2.77 -58.25
C ARG A 67 5.17 -2.05 -57.80
N GLY A 68 5.73 -1.21 -58.68
CA GLY A 68 6.99 -0.51 -58.43
C GLY A 68 6.89 0.51 -57.28
N ARG A 69 8.05 0.99 -56.83
CA ARG A 69 8.19 2.11 -55.87
C ARG A 69 7.23 3.26 -56.22
N CYS A 70 6.75 3.95 -55.19
CA CYS A 70 5.85 5.10 -55.32
C CYS A 70 6.33 6.07 -56.41
N THR A 71 5.49 6.37 -57.40
CA THR A 71 5.85 7.28 -58.51
C THR A 71 5.92 8.74 -58.10
N ASN A 72 5.61 9.09 -56.85
CA ASN A 72 5.78 10.45 -56.32
C ASN A 72 7.09 10.60 -55.55
N CYS A 73 7.37 9.68 -54.62
CA CYS A 73 8.48 9.80 -53.67
C CYS A 73 9.52 8.67 -53.71
N GLY A 74 9.28 7.58 -54.45
CA GLY A 74 10.22 6.46 -54.57
C GLY A 74 10.25 5.46 -53.39
N ALA A 75 9.42 5.62 -52.37
CA ALA A 75 9.32 4.65 -51.27
C ALA A 75 8.35 3.49 -51.58
N ASN A 76 8.34 2.44 -50.74
CA ASN A 76 7.51 1.25 -50.91
C ASN A 76 6.07 1.47 -50.38
N HIS A 77 5.28 2.28 -51.09
CA HIS A 77 3.83 2.44 -50.89
C HIS A 77 3.17 2.89 -52.21
N ASP A 78 1.84 2.81 -52.29
CA ASP A 78 1.10 3.26 -53.47
C ASP A 78 1.05 4.79 -53.57
N ARG A 79 0.97 5.33 -54.79
CA ARG A 79 0.92 6.80 -55.00
C ARG A 79 -0.21 7.50 -54.22
N ARG A 80 -1.31 6.78 -53.99
CA ARG A 80 -2.51 7.28 -53.27
C ARG A 80 -2.24 7.51 -51.78
N ASP A 81 -1.37 6.69 -51.20
CA ASP A 81 -1.04 6.72 -49.75
C ASP A 81 0.24 7.53 -49.50
N CYS A 82 0.67 8.34 -50.48
CA CYS A 82 1.87 9.13 -50.37
C CYS A 82 1.64 10.34 -49.46
N LEU A 83 2.34 10.37 -48.32
CA LEU A 83 2.31 11.50 -47.38
C LEU A 83 2.99 12.77 -47.92
N LEU A 84 3.72 12.66 -49.04
CA LEU A 84 4.36 13.80 -49.69
C LEU A 84 3.43 14.42 -50.72
N ARG A 85 3.48 15.76 -50.82
CA ARG A 85 2.70 16.53 -51.80
C ARG A 85 2.81 15.90 -53.21
N PRO A 86 1.68 15.68 -53.93
CA PRO A 86 1.71 15.04 -55.24
C PRO A 86 2.48 15.89 -56.26
N ARG A 87 3.43 15.27 -56.95
CA ARG A 87 4.27 15.92 -57.97
C ARG A 87 3.87 15.48 -59.38
N LYS A 88 4.19 16.33 -60.36
CA LYS A 88 3.98 16.06 -61.79
C LYS A 88 5.01 15.06 -62.36
N GLN A 89 6.23 15.08 -61.82
CA GLN A 89 7.32 14.14 -62.15
C GLN A 89 7.89 13.51 -60.88
N ALA A 90 8.21 12.22 -60.96
CA ALA A 90 8.83 11.45 -59.88
C ALA A 90 10.27 11.94 -59.62
N ARG A 91 10.69 12.04 -58.35
CA ARG A 91 12.12 12.11 -58.03
C ARG A 91 12.65 10.68 -57.89
N GLY A 92 13.70 10.34 -58.65
CA GLY A 92 14.31 9.01 -58.68
C GLY A 92 15.16 8.65 -57.45
N ASP A 93 15.39 9.59 -56.54
CA ASP A 93 16.22 9.47 -55.34
C ASP A 93 15.36 9.40 -54.07
N GLY A 94 14.31 8.57 -54.11
CA GLY A 94 13.53 8.23 -52.93
C GLY A 94 14.25 7.21 -52.05
N GLY A 95 15.36 7.61 -51.42
CA GLY A 95 16.07 6.77 -50.46
C GLY A 95 15.09 6.18 -49.43
N GLU A 96 15.26 4.89 -49.15
CA GLU A 96 14.42 4.12 -48.23
C GLU A 96 14.57 4.67 -46.81
N ARG A 97 13.77 5.68 -46.46
CA ARG A 97 13.76 6.21 -45.09
C ARG A 97 13.09 5.17 -44.21
N ALA A 98 13.86 4.54 -43.32
CA ALA A 98 13.34 3.66 -42.30
C ALA A 98 12.43 4.49 -41.38
N PHE A 99 11.12 4.29 -41.50
CA PHE A 99 10.14 4.85 -40.58
C PHE A 99 9.97 3.90 -39.41
N GLN A 100 9.97 4.46 -38.22
CA GLN A 100 9.70 3.74 -36.99
C GLN A 100 8.18 3.63 -36.81
N VAL A 101 7.69 2.41 -36.63
CA VAL A 101 6.27 2.10 -36.44
C VAL A 101 6.11 1.43 -35.10
N ARG A 102 4.98 1.69 -34.44
CA ARG A 102 4.61 0.98 -33.23
C ARG A 102 4.31 -0.48 -33.55
N ASP A 103 4.89 -1.40 -32.79
CA ASP A 103 4.52 -2.82 -32.90
C ASP A 103 3.19 -3.08 -32.19
N GLU A 104 2.09 -3.02 -32.92
CA GLU A 104 0.76 -3.22 -32.35
C GLU A 104 0.48 -4.67 -31.93
N ASN A 105 1.27 -5.64 -32.35
CA ASN A 105 0.99 -7.04 -32.02
C ASN A 105 1.53 -7.42 -30.64
N ALA A 106 2.63 -6.80 -30.22
CA ALA A 106 3.25 -7.06 -28.92
C ALA A 106 2.59 -6.29 -27.75
N LEU A 107 1.73 -5.30 -28.05
CA LEU A 107 1.18 -4.39 -27.04
C LEU A 107 -0.12 -4.90 -26.42
N SER A 108 -0.27 -4.66 -25.11
CA SER A 108 -1.52 -4.87 -24.38
C SER A 108 -2.59 -3.85 -24.78
N PHE A 109 -3.84 -4.10 -24.39
CA PHE A 109 -4.96 -3.19 -24.68
C PHE A 109 -4.71 -1.77 -24.13
N GLU A 110 -4.18 -1.67 -22.92
CA GLU A 110 -3.86 -0.40 -22.27
C GLU A 110 -2.74 0.32 -23.02
N ALA A 111 -1.65 -0.38 -23.35
CA ALA A 111 -0.51 0.21 -24.07
C ALA A 111 -0.89 0.69 -25.48
N LYS A 112 -1.85 0.04 -26.15
CA LYS A 112 -2.38 0.50 -27.44
C LYS A 112 -3.11 1.83 -27.35
N ARG A 113 -3.79 2.08 -26.23
CA ARG A 113 -4.63 3.25 -26.00
C ARG A 113 -3.96 4.32 -25.15
N ASP A 114 -2.70 4.11 -24.80
CA ASP A 114 -1.97 5.06 -23.98
C ASP A 114 -1.81 6.38 -24.74
N ARG A 115 -2.30 7.46 -24.12
CA ARG A 115 -2.17 8.82 -24.64
C ARG A 115 -0.73 9.31 -24.60
N TRP A 116 0.07 8.73 -23.71
CA TRP A 116 1.45 9.12 -23.46
C TRP A 116 2.46 8.17 -24.12
N TYR A 117 2.03 7.35 -25.09
CA TYR A 117 2.94 6.45 -25.81
C TYR A 117 4.03 7.24 -26.58
N GLY A 118 5.29 6.85 -26.41
CA GLY A 118 6.44 7.50 -27.04
C GLY A 118 6.76 8.86 -26.42
N PHE A 119 6.31 9.09 -25.18
CA PHE A 119 6.60 10.31 -24.47
C PHE A 119 8.09 10.37 -24.07
N GLU A 120 8.88 11.03 -24.92
CA GLU A 120 10.30 11.30 -24.66
C GLU A 120 10.46 12.72 -24.11
N GLY A 121 10.87 12.81 -22.85
CA GLY A 121 11.39 14.05 -22.29
C GLY A 121 10.87 14.34 -20.89
N PRO A 122 11.47 15.34 -20.22
CA PRO A 122 10.94 15.82 -18.98
C PRO A 122 9.87 16.87 -19.33
N VAL A 123 8.59 16.48 -19.26
CA VAL A 123 7.48 17.45 -19.12
C VAL A 123 7.67 18.25 -17.84
N ALA A 124 8.36 17.66 -16.86
CA ALA A 124 8.65 18.24 -15.56
C ALA A 124 9.24 19.67 -15.59
N PRO A 125 10.33 20.03 -16.30
CA PRO A 125 10.84 21.41 -16.35
C PRO A 125 9.93 22.36 -17.11
N ALA A 126 9.25 21.93 -18.17
CA ALA A 126 8.31 22.81 -18.88
C ALA A 126 7.09 23.13 -18.00
N VAL A 127 6.57 22.12 -17.30
CA VAL A 127 5.47 22.28 -16.34
C VAL A 127 5.94 22.95 -15.06
N ALA A 128 7.16 22.69 -14.58
CA ALA A 128 7.71 23.35 -13.40
C ALA A 128 8.08 24.81 -13.71
N ALA A 129 8.51 25.14 -14.93
CA ALA A 129 8.68 26.52 -15.36
C ALA A 129 7.32 27.23 -15.49
N ALA A 130 6.28 26.52 -15.92
CA ALA A 130 4.93 27.06 -15.97
C ALA A 130 4.25 27.14 -14.58
N ALA A 131 4.57 26.22 -13.67
CA ALA A 131 4.04 26.12 -12.31
C ALA A 131 4.91 26.83 -11.27
N ALA A 132 6.08 27.33 -11.67
CA ALA A 132 6.77 28.40 -10.97
C ALA A 132 5.87 29.62 -11.02
N GLU A 133 4.89 29.65 -10.12
CA GLU A 133 4.11 30.83 -9.86
C GLU A 133 5.09 31.99 -9.63
N PRO A 134 4.78 33.19 -10.16
CA PRO A 134 5.52 34.37 -9.72
C PRO A 134 5.47 34.37 -8.19
N PRO A 135 6.61 34.63 -7.50
CA PRO A 135 6.66 34.56 -6.04
C PRO A 135 5.48 35.34 -5.51
N ALA A 136 4.59 34.65 -4.77
CA ALA A 136 3.31 35.17 -4.32
C ALA A 136 3.50 36.63 -3.94
N ALA A 137 2.80 37.53 -4.65
CA ALA A 137 2.94 38.98 -4.52
C ALA A 137 3.19 39.29 -3.06
N ALA A 138 4.43 39.72 -2.75
CA ALA A 138 4.94 39.77 -1.39
C ALA A 138 3.86 40.41 -0.52
N GLU A 139 3.24 39.60 0.34
CA GLU A 139 2.16 40.10 1.16
C GLU A 139 2.70 41.31 1.90
N ASP A 140 2.02 42.46 1.80
CA ASP A 140 2.45 43.69 2.45
C ASP A 140 2.84 43.34 3.88
N ALA A 141 4.09 43.60 4.27
CA ALA A 141 4.65 43.08 5.52
C ALA A 141 3.77 43.41 6.74
N ALA A 142 3.02 44.52 6.66
CA ALA A 142 2.00 44.90 7.63
C ALA A 142 0.86 43.86 7.75
N ALA A 143 0.32 43.37 6.63
CA ALA A 143 -0.72 42.34 6.62
C ALA A 143 -0.18 40.99 7.15
N ALA A 144 1.09 40.66 6.89
CA ALA A 144 1.75 39.48 7.44
C ALA A 144 1.91 39.58 8.97
N VAL A 145 2.34 40.73 9.49
CA VAL A 145 2.47 40.99 10.94
C VAL A 145 1.12 40.96 11.64
N GLU A 146 0.07 41.54 11.06
CA GLU A 146 -1.28 41.51 11.65
C GLU A 146 -1.86 40.08 11.69
N ARG A 147 -1.63 39.26 10.65
CA ARG A 147 -2.03 37.84 10.69
C ARG A 147 -1.29 37.04 11.74
N TYR A 148 0.00 37.31 11.94
CA TYR A 148 0.79 36.70 13.01
C TYR A 148 0.26 37.08 14.40
N LYS A 149 -0.04 38.37 14.63
CA LYS A 149 -0.66 38.84 15.88
C LYS A 149 -2.01 38.19 16.16
N LEU A 150 -2.80 37.93 15.11
CA LEU A 150 -4.10 37.27 15.20
C LEU A 150 -4.01 35.74 15.30
N GLY A 151 -2.81 35.15 15.24
CA GLY A 151 -2.61 33.68 15.25
C GLY A 151 -3.19 32.98 14.02
N LEU A 152 -3.46 33.73 12.95
CA LEU A 152 -4.01 33.22 11.69
C LEU A 152 -2.86 32.95 10.71
N ASP A 153 -2.10 31.90 10.97
CA ASP A 153 -1.09 31.43 10.01
C ASP A 153 -1.77 31.18 8.66
N ALA A 154 -1.17 31.64 7.56
CA ALA A 154 -1.73 31.54 6.20
C ALA A 154 -2.18 30.12 5.79
N ARG A 155 -1.72 29.10 6.51
CA ARG A 155 -2.10 27.70 6.34
C ARG A 155 -3.52 27.38 6.80
N ALA A 156 -4.06 28.08 7.79
CA ALA A 156 -5.43 27.87 8.30
C ALA A 156 -6.48 28.47 7.33
N ALA A 157 -6.17 29.60 6.70
CA ALA A 157 -7.08 30.29 5.80
C ALA A 157 -7.40 29.50 4.50
N ARG A 158 -6.49 28.63 4.05
CA ARG A 158 -6.68 27.81 2.83
C ARG A 158 -7.57 26.56 3.04
N ALA A 159 -7.94 26.24 4.27
CA ALA A 159 -8.66 24.99 4.58
C ALA A 159 -10.17 25.00 4.27
N GLY A 160 -10.73 26.15 3.85
CA GLY A 160 -12.18 26.38 3.86
C GLY A 160 -12.95 26.19 2.56
N VAL A 161 -12.32 25.83 1.43
CA VAL A 161 -13.03 25.72 0.14
C VAL A 161 -13.32 24.25 -0.17
N GLY A 162 -14.29 23.66 0.55
CA GLY A 162 -14.78 22.30 0.31
C GLY A 162 -15.43 21.65 1.53
N ALA A 163 -16.16 20.55 1.31
CA ALA A 163 -16.67 19.74 2.42
C ALA A 163 -15.48 19.17 3.22
N PRO A 164 -15.39 19.43 4.54
CA PRO A 164 -14.25 18.99 5.33
C PRO A 164 -14.18 17.45 5.34
N ALA A 165 -12.98 16.91 5.12
CA ALA A 165 -12.77 15.47 5.20
C ALA A 165 -13.07 14.99 6.63
N ILE A 166 -13.89 13.93 6.75
CA ILE A 166 -14.32 13.37 8.05
C ILE A 166 -13.12 12.87 8.86
N ARG A 167 -12.05 12.41 8.18
CA ARG A 167 -10.85 11.91 8.86
C ARG A 167 -10.08 13.08 9.47
N PRO A 168 -9.94 13.14 10.81
CA PRO A 168 -9.11 14.16 11.44
C PRO A 168 -7.65 14.01 10.97
N ARG A 169 -7.05 15.12 10.53
CA ARG A 169 -5.66 15.13 10.05
C ARG A 169 -4.65 14.87 11.17
N HIS A 170 -5.01 15.15 12.42
CA HIS A 170 -4.17 14.94 13.59
C HIS A 170 -4.05 13.45 13.98
N ASP A 171 -5.02 12.60 13.60
CA ASP A 171 -4.97 11.17 13.89
C ASP A 171 -4.27 10.39 12.78
N ARG A 172 -3.02 9.98 13.07
CA ARG A 172 -2.24 9.11 12.20
C ARG A 172 -2.80 7.68 12.25
N ALA A 173 -2.95 7.05 11.09
CA ALA A 173 -3.35 5.64 11.03
C ALA A 173 -2.20 4.73 11.50
N ARG A 174 -2.53 3.64 12.18
CA ARG A 174 -1.53 2.74 12.80
C ARG A 174 -0.66 1.97 11.83
N TYR A 175 -1.20 1.54 10.68
CA TYR A 175 -0.38 0.91 9.64
C TYR A 175 0.69 1.85 9.05
N LEU A 176 0.61 3.16 9.31
CA LEU A 176 1.64 4.10 8.89
C LEU A 176 2.83 4.13 9.85
N ASP A 177 2.73 3.56 11.04
CA ASP A 177 3.82 3.56 12.01
C ASP A 177 4.96 2.61 11.55
N ASP A 178 4.63 1.49 10.89
CA ASP A 178 5.60 0.46 10.44
C ASP A 178 5.81 0.42 8.92
N VAL A 179 5.71 1.54 8.19
CA VAL A 179 5.82 1.55 6.70
C VAL A 179 7.17 0.99 6.20
N ARG A 180 8.22 1.08 7.02
CA ARG A 180 9.54 0.55 6.70
C ARG A 180 9.78 -0.85 7.25
N GLY A 181 8.81 -1.42 7.99
CA GLY A 181 8.88 -2.78 8.49
C GLY A 181 8.61 -3.80 7.38
N GLU A 182 9.21 -4.97 7.49
CA GLU A 182 8.99 -6.08 6.55
C GLU A 182 7.58 -6.68 6.72
N GLU A 183 7.05 -6.68 7.95
CA GLU A 183 5.75 -7.24 8.29
C GLU A 183 4.77 -6.16 8.77
N THR A 184 3.52 -6.24 8.29
CA THR A 184 2.45 -5.36 8.78
C THR A 184 1.75 -5.99 9.99
N ARG A 185 1.84 -5.31 11.14
CA ARG A 185 1.17 -5.72 12.39
C ARG A 185 -0.32 -5.35 12.44
N TYR A 186 -0.78 -4.58 11.48
CA TYR A 186 -2.14 -4.06 11.42
C TYR A 186 -3.06 -5.00 10.63
N ASP A 187 -4.12 -5.50 11.26
CA ASP A 187 -5.19 -6.23 10.55
C ASP A 187 -6.21 -5.23 9.97
N PRO A 188 -6.32 -5.12 8.63
CA PRO A 188 -7.23 -4.17 7.99
C PRO A 188 -8.72 -4.49 8.20
N LYS A 189 -9.08 -5.76 8.47
CA LYS A 189 -10.48 -6.16 8.64
C LYS A 189 -11.01 -5.76 10.01
N SER A 190 -10.26 -6.09 11.07
CA SER A 190 -10.64 -5.73 12.44
C SER A 190 -10.18 -4.33 12.84
N ARG A 191 -9.31 -3.69 12.05
CA ARG A 191 -8.66 -2.40 12.34
C ARG A 191 -7.87 -2.42 13.64
N VAL A 192 -7.32 -3.58 14.01
CA VAL A 192 -6.53 -3.76 15.22
C VAL A 192 -5.06 -3.81 14.85
N TYR A 193 -4.26 -3.06 15.60
CA TYR A 193 -2.81 -3.17 15.56
C TYR A 193 -2.37 -4.20 16.60
N ARG A 194 -1.79 -5.31 16.15
CA ARG A 194 -1.27 -6.37 17.01
C ARG A 194 0.16 -6.02 17.40
N GLY A 195 0.36 -5.68 18.66
CA GLY A 195 1.69 -5.36 19.16
C GLY A 195 1.81 -5.85 20.58
N ASP A 196 2.87 -6.61 20.85
CA ASP A 196 3.35 -6.81 22.20
C ASP A 196 3.66 -5.43 22.75
N GLY A 197 3.02 -5.04 23.85
CA GLY A 197 3.28 -3.76 24.50
C GLY A 197 4.79 -3.59 24.67
N ALA A 198 5.35 -2.53 24.06
CA ALA A 198 6.67 -2.00 24.36
C ALA A 198 7.94 -2.77 23.93
N ALA A 199 8.01 -3.34 22.73
CA ALA A 199 9.30 -3.84 22.20
C ALA A 199 9.62 -3.29 20.79
N GLY A 200 10.31 -2.14 20.73
CA GLY A 200 10.97 -1.64 19.52
C GLY A 200 10.98 -0.11 19.38
N GLU A 201 12.05 0.53 19.84
CA GLU A 201 12.66 1.79 19.32
C GLU A 201 11.77 3.03 19.03
N ALA A 202 10.71 3.28 19.79
CA ALA A 202 10.11 4.62 19.91
C ALA A 202 9.52 4.80 21.32
N PRO A 203 9.60 6.00 21.92
CA PRO A 203 8.95 6.23 23.20
C PRO A 203 7.46 5.94 23.00
N ALA A 204 6.97 4.89 23.67
CA ALA A 204 5.59 4.46 23.59
C ALA A 204 4.70 5.66 23.98
N ALA A 205 4.11 6.30 22.98
CA ALA A 205 3.10 7.30 23.21
C ALA A 205 1.92 6.56 23.89
N PRO A 206 1.46 6.98 25.08
CA PRO A 206 0.52 6.21 25.89
C PRO A 206 -0.84 6.00 25.20
N ASP A 207 -1.20 6.91 24.29
CA ASP A 207 -2.35 6.83 23.38
C ASP A 207 -2.22 5.70 22.33
N ARG A 208 -1.05 5.06 22.24
CA ARG A 208 -0.69 4.13 21.17
C ARG A 208 -0.43 2.68 21.52
N ALA A 209 -0.65 2.26 22.76
CA ALA A 209 -0.62 0.84 23.09
C ALA A 209 -1.63 0.03 22.25
N GLY A 210 -1.22 -1.15 21.78
CA GLY A 210 -2.08 -2.08 21.05
C GLY A 210 -3.31 -2.48 21.87
N ARG A 211 -4.34 -3.03 21.21
CA ARG A 211 -5.60 -3.41 21.85
C ARG A 211 -5.35 -4.29 23.10
N ASP A 212 -4.37 -5.16 23.01
CA ASP A 212 -3.99 -6.13 24.04
C ASP A 212 -3.55 -5.45 25.35
N GLY A 213 -2.88 -4.30 25.27
CA GLY A 213 -2.53 -3.49 26.45
C GLY A 213 -3.75 -2.79 27.05
N SER A 214 -4.58 -2.16 26.21
CA SER A 214 -5.75 -1.40 26.67
C SER A 214 -6.83 -2.24 27.38
N THR A 215 -6.94 -3.53 27.04
CA THR A 215 -7.96 -4.42 27.62
C THR A 215 -7.68 -4.81 29.07
N VAL A 216 -6.44 -4.72 29.56
CA VAL A 216 -6.07 -5.17 30.91
C VAL A 216 -6.09 -4.03 31.93
N ASP A 217 -6.07 -2.77 31.48
CA ASP A 217 -5.83 -1.60 32.34
C ASP A 217 -7.02 -1.17 33.22
N HIS A 218 -8.20 -1.80 33.07
CA HIS A 218 -9.36 -1.47 33.88
C HIS A 218 -9.54 -2.48 35.02
N VAL A 219 -9.73 -1.97 36.25
CA VAL A 219 -9.86 -2.73 37.52
C VAL A 219 -10.84 -3.92 37.45
N ILE A 220 -11.81 -3.87 36.52
CA ILE A 220 -12.79 -4.93 36.28
C ILE A 220 -12.20 -6.13 35.52
N SER A 221 -11.36 -5.90 34.51
CA SER A 221 -10.70 -6.97 33.74
C SER A 221 -9.43 -7.50 34.39
N ALA A 222 -8.79 -6.70 35.25
CA ALA A 222 -7.59 -7.11 35.98
C ALA A 222 -7.89 -8.11 37.12
N ASN A 223 -9.12 -8.15 37.64
CA ASN A 223 -9.54 -9.08 38.70
C ASN A 223 -11.00 -9.55 38.54
N PRO A 224 -11.36 -10.23 37.44
CA PRO A 224 -12.74 -10.66 37.20
C PRO A 224 -13.18 -11.67 38.26
N THR A 225 -12.28 -12.57 38.68
CA THR A 225 -12.54 -13.57 39.73
C THR A 225 -12.86 -12.95 41.10
N ARG A 226 -12.26 -11.80 41.44
CA ARG A 226 -12.57 -11.10 42.70
C ARG A 226 -13.99 -10.53 42.70
N LEU A 227 -14.48 -10.06 41.56
CA LEU A 227 -15.85 -9.56 41.40
C LEU A 227 -16.86 -10.69 41.22
N GLU A 228 -16.49 -11.79 40.57
CA GLU A 228 -17.31 -12.99 40.44
C GLU A 228 -17.49 -13.74 41.77
N LEU A 229 -16.46 -13.79 42.64
CA LEU A 229 -16.59 -14.28 44.01
C LEU A 229 -17.56 -13.42 44.85
N GLY A 230 -17.64 -12.11 44.56
CA GLY A 230 -18.66 -11.23 45.12
C GLY A 230 -20.07 -11.48 44.58
N ARG A 231 -20.21 -12.09 43.41
CA ARG A 231 -21.51 -12.50 42.82
C ARG A 231 -21.96 -13.89 43.28
N GLN A 232 -21.03 -14.79 43.61
CA GLN A 232 -21.32 -16.11 44.17
C GLN A 232 -21.69 -16.09 45.67
N THR A 233 -21.69 -14.92 46.31
CA THR A 233 -22.06 -14.75 47.73
C THR A 233 -23.42 -14.05 47.94
N PRO A 234 -24.56 -14.59 47.45
CA PRO A 234 -25.87 -14.12 47.92
C PRO A 234 -26.31 -14.73 49.27
N GLU A 235 -25.58 -15.67 49.87
CA GLU A 235 -26.05 -16.41 51.07
C GLU A 235 -25.41 -16.04 52.42
N ARG A 236 -24.45 -15.10 52.47
CA ARG A 236 -23.92 -14.60 53.75
C ARG A 236 -23.96 -13.08 53.77
N GLY A 237 -24.92 -12.55 54.54
CA GLY A 237 -25.21 -11.12 54.64
C GLY A 237 -23.97 -10.24 54.76
N ALA A 238 -23.93 -9.23 53.89
CA ALA A 238 -23.16 -7.99 54.00
C ALA A 238 -21.95 -8.00 54.96
N ARG A 239 -20.91 -8.79 54.65
CA ARG A 239 -19.60 -8.57 55.28
C ARG A 239 -18.78 -7.61 54.43
N GLN A 240 -18.65 -6.39 54.95
CA GLN A 240 -17.69 -5.37 54.50
C GLN A 240 -16.24 -5.89 54.60
N PRO A 241 -15.23 -5.26 53.95
CA PRO A 241 -14.02 -5.96 53.52
C PRO A 241 -13.07 -6.30 54.69
N GLU A 242 -13.19 -7.52 55.20
CA GLU A 242 -12.28 -8.09 56.22
C GLU A 242 -10.81 -8.08 55.78
N GLY A 243 -10.52 -8.05 54.48
CA GLY A 243 -9.14 -8.04 53.96
C GLY A 243 -8.33 -6.80 54.33
N GLN A 244 -8.96 -5.63 54.50
CA GLN A 244 -8.27 -4.43 54.97
C GLN A 244 -8.00 -4.51 56.49
N ALA A 245 -8.94 -5.07 57.25
CA ALA A 245 -8.77 -5.26 58.69
C ALA A 245 -7.71 -6.34 59.01
N GLN A 246 -7.67 -7.44 58.25
CA GLN A 246 -6.68 -8.50 58.41
C GLN A 246 -5.28 -8.04 57.98
N SER A 247 -5.15 -7.26 56.91
CA SER A 247 -3.85 -6.68 56.51
C SER A 247 -3.38 -5.62 57.50
N ALA A 248 -4.27 -4.79 58.05
CA ALA A 248 -3.94 -3.84 59.11
C ALA A 248 -3.53 -4.55 60.41
N ALA A 249 -4.24 -5.61 60.82
CA ALA A 249 -3.90 -6.42 61.99
C ALA A 249 -2.59 -7.19 61.79
N ALA A 250 -2.35 -7.75 60.60
CA ALA A 250 -1.08 -8.39 60.26
C ALA A 250 0.07 -7.38 60.31
N ARG A 251 -0.12 -6.17 59.75
CA ARG A 251 0.85 -5.08 59.77
C ARG A 251 1.10 -4.56 61.19
N ALA A 252 0.07 -4.48 62.02
CA ALA A 252 0.19 -4.13 63.44
C ALA A 252 0.95 -5.21 64.24
N SER A 253 0.68 -6.50 64.00
CA SER A 253 1.39 -7.61 64.65
C SER A 253 2.87 -7.68 64.24
N LEU A 254 3.18 -7.26 63.02
CA LEU A 254 4.55 -7.20 62.51
C LEU A 254 5.30 -6.02 63.14
N LEU A 255 4.63 -4.86 63.27
CA LEU A 255 5.16 -3.70 63.98
C LEU A 255 5.36 -3.96 65.48
N GLN A 256 4.49 -4.75 66.14
CA GLN A 256 4.72 -5.16 67.53
C GLN A 256 5.91 -6.10 67.68
N ARG A 257 6.12 -7.01 66.73
CA ARG A 257 7.27 -7.95 66.77
C ARG A 257 8.61 -7.28 66.48
N TYR A 258 8.65 -6.24 65.64
CA TYR A 258 9.91 -5.65 65.17
C TYR A 258 10.09 -4.15 65.50
N GLY A 259 9.08 -3.45 66.00
CA GLY A 259 9.13 -2.01 66.29
C GLY A 259 9.87 -1.65 67.58
N ASN A 260 10.08 -2.61 68.50
CA ASN A 260 10.77 -2.37 69.76
C ASN A 260 12.30 -2.50 69.68
N SER A 261 12.87 -2.98 68.57
CA SER A 261 14.32 -3.13 68.43
C SER A 261 15.07 -1.81 68.14
N ALA A 262 14.34 -0.72 67.87
CA ALA A 262 14.91 0.59 67.55
C ALA A 262 15.03 1.56 68.74
N ARG A 263 14.55 1.20 69.94
CA ARG A 263 14.53 2.11 71.11
C ARG A 263 15.54 1.81 72.23
N SER A 264 16.44 0.83 72.09
CA SER A 264 17.43 0.50 73.14
C SER A 264 18.90 0.79 72.80
N ARG A 265 19.18 1.67 71.83
CA ARG A 265 20.54 2.21 71.60
C ARG A 265 20.59 3.71 71.86
N ARG A 266 20.53 4.11 73.13
CA ARG A 266 21.02 5.40 73.65
C ARG A 266 21.45 5.22 75.08
#